data_AF-A0A9N9HYV9-F1
#
_entry.id   AF-A0A9N9HYV9-F1
#
_cell.length_a   1.000
_cell.length_b   1.000
_cell.length_c   1.000
_cell.angle_alpha   90.00
_cell.angle_beta   90.00
_cell.angle_gamma   90.00
#
_symmetry.space_group_name_H-M   'P 1'
#
loop_
_entity.id
_entity.type
_entity.pdbx_description
1 polymer ?
#
loop_
_entity_poly.entity_id
_entity_poly.type
_entity_poly.pdbx_seq_one_letter_code
_entity_poly.pdbx_strand_id
1 'polypeptide(L)'
;AGVVLSRAPIILRDPHPFEREYYLYQQRLEHIHAPPFPVDFYFKKGSIAEKKWREKKEREKANALLAFGSRKPENKASFDKTTSANDAIDSSDVSTEEEEIKIASRITEADLKNDIKSLDRALQRTLYLIVKKPRESHSWQFPQGGVEKTET
;
A
#
# COMPACT_ATOMS: atom_id res chain seq x y z
N ALA A 1 32.00 24.51 -14.38
CA ALA A 1 30.86 23.60 -14.63
C ALA A 1 30.07 23.41 -13.34
N GLY A 2 28.75 23.28 -13.43
CA GLY A 2 27.88 22.95 -12.30
C GLY A 2 27.14 21.64 -12.55
N VAL A 3 26.97 20.81 -11.53
CA VAL A 3 26.29 19.52 -11.63
C VAL A 3 25.05 19.53 -10.74
N VAL A 4 23.90 19.19 -11.31
CA VAL A 4 22.68 18.91 -10.56
C VAL A 4 22.55 17.40 -10.42
N LEU A 5 22.88 16.89 -9.25
CA LEU A 5 22.70 15.47 -8.94
C LEU A 5 21.32 15.26 -8.33
N SER A 6 20.52 14.40 -8.96
CA SER A 6 19.17 14.08 -8.54
C SER A 6 18.98 12.59 -8.28
N ARG A 7 18.28 12.25 -7.20
CA ARG A 7 17.77 10.89 -6.94
C ARG A 7 16.30 10.86 -7.33
N ALA A 8 15.92 9.98 -8.26
CA ALA A 8 14.54 9.82 -8.74
C ALA A 8 13.59 9.26 -7.64
N PRO A 9 12.27 9.47 -7.74
CA PRO A 9 11.32 8.82 -6.83
C PRO A 9 11.39 7.29 -7.02
N ILE A 10 11.44 6.57 -5.90
CA ILE A 10 11.54 5.10 -5.85
C ILE A 10 10.14 4.47 -5.78
N ILE A 11 9.17 5.18 -5.20
CA ILE A 11 7.77 4.75 -5.10
C ILE A 11 6.85 5.77 -5.78
N LEU A 12 5.65 5.30 -6.15
CA LEU A 12 4.59 6.14 -6.71
C LEU A 12 4.17 7.24 -5.74
N ARG A 13 3.68 8.37 -6.25
CA ARG A 13 3.11 9.44 -5.43
C ARG A 13 1.81 9.00 -4.75
N ASP A 14 1.50 9.60 -3.61
CA ASP A 14 0.17 9.45 -3.01
C ASP A 14 -0.89 10.11 -3.92
N PRO A 15 -2.02 9.42 -4.21
CA PRO A 15 -3.08 9.97 -5.04
C PRO A 15 -3.78 11.12 -4.32
N HIS A 16 -4.24 12.11 -5.08
CA HIS A 16 -5.08 13.18 -4.54
C HIS A 16 -6.42 12.59 -4.03
N PRO A 17 -7.07 13.17 -2.99
CA PRO A 17 -8.34 12.64 -2.49
C PRO A 17 -9.40 12.46 -3.58
N PHE A 18 -9.51 13.40 -4.51
CA PHE A 18 -10.40 13.27 -5.67
C PHE A 18 -10.02 12.10 -6.60
N GLU A 19 -8.73 11.90 -6.90
CA GLU A 19 -8.25 10.78 -7.73
C GLU A 19 -8.59 9.44 -7.07
N ARG A 20 -8.44 9.35 -5.75
CA ARG A 20 -8.81 8.16 -4.99
C ARG A 20 -10.30 7.82 -5.16
N GLU A 21 -11.19 8.79 -4.97
CA GLU A 21 -12.63 8.55 -5.13
C GLU A 21 -13.01 8.23 -6.58
N TYR A 22 -12.35 8.87 -7.55
CA TYR A 22 -12.53 8.57 -8.97
C TYR A 22 -12.15 7.11 -9.30
N TYR A 23 -10.99 6.65 -8.84
CA TYR A 23 -10.57 5.26 -9.06
C TYR A 23 -11.47 4.26 -8.35
N LEU A 24 -11.94 4.56 -7.13
CA LEU A 24 -12.92 3.72 -6.43
C LEU A 24 -14.24 3.63 -7.21
N TYR A 25 -14.70 4.75 -7.79
CA TYR A 25 -15.88 4.78 -8.63
C TYR A 25 -15.69 3.94 -9.90
N GLN A 26 -14.56 4.13 -10.60
CA GLN A 26 -14.24 3.35 -11.79
C GLN A 26 -14.14 1.85 -11.49
N GLN A 27 -13.47 1.47 -10.40
CA GLN A 27 -13.38 0.07 -9.96
C GLN A 27 -14.76 -0.55 -9.70
N ARG A 28 -15.72 0.22 -9.16
CA ARG A 28 -17.10 -0.24 -8.96
C ARG A 28 -17.82 -0.44 -10.29
N LEU A 29 -17.69 0.50 -11.23
CA LEU A 29 -18.26 0.35 -12.58
C LEU A 29 -17.69 -0.88 -13.28
N GLU A 30 -16.37 -1.04 -13.24
CA GLU A 30 -15.69 -2.20 -13.79
C GLU A 30 -16.20 -3.49 -13.15
N HIS A 31 -16.38 -3.53 -11.84
CA HIS A 31 -16.92 -4.71 -11.16
C HIS A 31 -18.39 -5.01 -11.57
N ILE A 32 -19.21 -4.00 -11.84
CA ILE A 32 -20.59 -4.19 -12.33
C ILE A 32 -20.59 -4.73 -13.77
N HIS A 33 -19.67 -4.25 -14.59
CA HIS A 33 -19.57 -4.62 -16.01
C HIS A 33 -18.77 -5.90 -16.24
N ALA A 34 -17.95 -6.32 -15.27
CA ALA A 34 -17.11 -7.50 -15.38
C ALA A 34 -17.96 -8.78 -15.46
N PRO A 35 -17.56 -9.74 -16.30
CA PRO A 35 -18.17 -11.06 -16.28
C PRO A 35 -17.91 -11.74 -14.93
N PRO A 36 -18.78 -12.68 -14.52
CA PRO A 36 -18.55 -13.46 -13.31
C PRO A 36 -17.24 -14.26 -13.41
N PHE A 37 -16.56 -14.41 -12.28
CA PHE A 37 -15.31 -15.16 -12.21
C PHE A 37 -15.52 -16.64 -12.60
N PRO A 38 -14.82 -17.17 -13.62
CA PRO A 38 -15.06 -18.53 -14.11
C PRO A 38 -14.36 -19.57 -13.22
N VAL A 39 -15.03 -19.99 -12.15
CA VAL A 39 -14.49 -20.92 -11.14
C VAL A 39 -14.01 -22.23 -11.77
N ASP A 40 -14.83 -22.82 -12.64
CA ASP A 40 -14.57 -24.12 -13.29
C ASP A 40 -13.30 -24.11 -14.18
N PHE A 41 -12.89 -22.93 -14.66
CA PHE A 41 -11.70 -22.78 -15.48
C PHE A 41 -10.41 -22.85 -14.64
N TYR A 42 -10.42 -22.24 -13.44
CA TYR A 42 -9.25 -22.17 -12.56
C TYR A 42 -9.20 -23.33 -11.55
N PHE A 43 -10.35 -23.84 -11.13
CA PHE A 43 -10.46 -24.90 -10.13
C PHE A 43 -11.15 -26.12 -10.71
N LYS A 44 -10.53 -27.29 -10.55
CA LYS A 44 -11.16 -28.56 -10.89
C LYS A 44 -12.30 -28.87 -9.93
N LYS A 45 -13.43 -29.33 -10.47
CA LYS A 45 -14.62 -29.71 -9.69
C LYS A 45 -14.28 -30.75 -8.62
N GLY A 46 -14.66 -30.48 -7.39
CA GLY A 46 -14.41 -31.35 -6.23
C GLY A 46 -12.99 -31.27 -5.67
N SER A 47 -12.14 -30.36 -6.17
CA SER A 47 -10.80 -30.16 -5.63
C SER A 47 -10.85 -29.50 -4.25
N ILE A 48 -9.88 -29.82 -3.39
CA ILE A 48 -9.65 -29.15 -2.11
C ILE A 48 -9.48 -27.63 -2.32
N ALA A 49 -8.86 -27.22 -3.44
CA ALA A 49 -8.68 -25.82 -3.79
C ALA A 49 -10.02 -25.10 -4.07
N GLU A 50 -10.95 -25.76 -4.76
CA GLU A 50 -12.29 -25.20 -5.01
C GLU A 50 -13.06 -24.98 -3.70
N LYS A 51 -13.02 -25.97 -2.80
CA LYS A 51 -13.66 -25.90 -1.49
C LYS A 51 -13.11 -24.74 -0.66
N LYS A 52 -11.79 -24.63 -0.56
CA LYS A 52 -11.10 -23.52 0.14
C LYS A 52 -11.46 -22.16 -0.46
N TRP A 53 -11.51 -22.05 -1.79
CA TRP A 53 -11.89 -20.82 -2.46
C TRP A 53 -13.34 -20.41 -2.16
N ARG A 54 -14.28 -21.36 -2.22
CA ARG A 54 -15.69 -21.11 -1.90
C ARG A 54 -15.89 -20.66 -0.45
N GLU A 55 -15.26 -21.35 0.50
CA GLU A 55 -15.31 -21.01 1.91
C GLU A 55 -14.73 -19.61 2.17
N LYS A 56 -13.58 -19.28 1.56
CA LYS A 56 -12.99 -17.94 1.63
C LYS A 56 -13.95 -16.88 1.05
N LYS A 57 -14.62 -17.16 -0.07
CA LYS A 57 -15.58 -16.24 -0.70
C LYS A 57 -16.83 -16.02 0.15
N GLU A 58 -17.37 -17.07 0.77
CA GLU A 58 -18.50 -16.96 1.70
C GLU A 58 -18.12 -16.13 2.93
N ARG A 59 -16.91 -16.32 3.48
CA ARG A 59 -16.35 -15.52 4.57
C ARG A 59 -16.15 -14.06 4.17
N GLU A 60 -15.53 -13.79 3.02
CA GLU A 60 -15.36 -12.42 2.48
C GLU A 60 -16.71 -11.71 2.32
N LYS A 61 -17.73 -12.41 1.79
CA LYS A 61 -19.08 -11.87 1.64
C LYS A 61 -19.74 -11.55 2.99
N ALA A 62 -19.58 -12.43 3.98
CA ALA A 62 -20.08 -12.21 5.33
C ALA A 62 -19.39 -11.00 6.00
N ASN A 63 -18.07 -10.90 5.88
CA ASN A 63 -17.30 -9.77 6.41
C ASN A 63 -17.67 -8.44 5.73
N ALA A 64 -17.86 -8.45 4.41
CA ALA A 64 -18.33 -7.26 3.68
C ALA A 64 -19.71 -6.82 4.18
N LEU A 65 -20.65 -7.74 4.38
CA LEU A 65 -22.00 -7.42 4.88
C LEU A 65 -21.95 -6.74 6.26
N LEU A 66 -21.09 -7.24 7.15
CA LEU A 66 -20.87 -6.66 8.48
C LEU A 66 -20.27 -5.24 8.38
N ALA A 67 -19.28 -5.03 7.52
CA ALA A 67 -18.61 -3.73 7.35
C ALA A 67 -19.56 -2.65 6.80
N PHE A 68 -20.53 -3.01 5.95
CA PHE A 68 -21.54 -2.10 5.41
C PHE A 68 -22.76 -1.89 6.35
N GLY A 69 -22.68 -2.29 7.62
CA GLY A 69 -23.70 -2.00 8.64
C GLY A 69 -25.02 -2.73 8.45
N SER A 70 -25.09 -3.67 7.50
CA SER A 70 -26.25 -4.54 7.34
C SER A 70 -26.19 -5.61 8.42
N ARG A 71 -27.02 -5.45 9.46
CA ARG A 71 -27.20 -6.46 10.51
C ARG A 71 -27.46 -7.82 9.85
N LYS A 72 -26.68 -8.82 10.24
CA LYS A 72 -26.94 -10.22 9.90
C LYS A 72 -28.42 -10.50 10.27
N PRO A 73 -29.24 -11.12 9.40
CA PRO A 73 -30.58 -11.51 9.80
C PRO A 73 -30.43 -12.59 10.88
N GLU A 74 -30.56 -12.19 12.14
CA GLU A 74 -30.53 -13.11 13.26
C GLU A 74 -31.81 -13.94 13.22
N ASN A 75 -31.66 -15.23 12.92
CA ASN A 75 -32.65 -16.21 13.34
C ASN A 75 -32.71 -16.14 14.86
N LYS A 76 -33.86 -15.71 15.39
CA LYS A 76 -34.10 -15.47 16.81
C LYS A 76 -33.84 -16.74 17.64
N ALA A 77 -32.71 -16.78 18.32
CA ALA A 77 -32.50 -17.60 19.51
C ALA A 77 -31.58 -16.84 20.48
N SER A 78 -32.21 -16.21 21.48
CA SER A 78 -31.71 -15.88 22.83
C SER A 78 -30.39 -15.09 23.00
N PHE A 79 -30.53 -13.82 23.42
CA PHE A 79 -30.07 -13.26 24.72
C PHE A 79 -28.75 -13.85 25.27
N ASP A 80 -27.63 -13.13 25.41
CA ASP A 80 -27.45 -11.94 26.24
C ASP A 80 -26.15 -11.18 25.86
N LYS A 81 -26.09 -9.88 26.15
CA LYS A 81 -25.09 -8.93 25.65
C LYS A 81 -24.09 -8.57 26.73
N THR A 82 -22.85 -9.07 26.67
CA THR A 82 -21.62 -8.35 27.10
C THR A 82 -20.39 -9.14 26.66
N THR A 83 -19.55 -8.58 25.78
CA THR A 83 -18.07 -8.59 25.87
C THR A 83 -17.45 -7.91 24.65
N SER A 84 -16.76 -6.81 24.94
CA SER A 84 -15.53 -6.29 24.36
C SER A 84 -15.11 -6.71 22.94
N ALA A 85 -14.94 -5.69 22.12
CA ALA A 85 -14.24 -5.68 20.84
C ALA A 85 -12.79 -6.21 20.96
N ASN A 86 -12.63 -7.52 20.83
CA ASN A 86 -11.38 -8.22 20.52
C ASN A 86 -11.73 -9.50 19.74
N ASP A 87 -12.33 -9.34 18.57
CA ASP A 87 -12.43 -10.42 17.59
C ASP A 87 -11.13 -10.43 16.77
N ALA A 88 -10.05 -10.84 17.43
CA ALA A 88 -8.94 -11.48 16.73
C ALA A 88 -9.52 -12.79 16.18
N ILE A 89 -9.78 -12.82 14.88
CA ILE A 89 -10.25 -14.01 14.17
C ILE A 89 -9.13 -15.05 14.25
N ASP A 90 -9.25 -15.92 15.24
CA ASP A 90 -8.52 -17.17 15.36
C ASP A 90 -8.90 -18.06 14.15
N SER A 91 -8.05 -18.05 13.13
CA SER A 91 -8.13 -18.94 11.99
C SER A 91 -7.23 -20.15 12.22
N SER A 92 -7.59 -20.98 13.19
CA SER A 92 -6.95 -22.24 13.50
C SER A 92 -7.55 -23.39 12.67
N ASP A 93 -7.30 -23.42 11.34
CA ASP A 93 -7.22 -24.70 10.61
C ASP A 93 -6.58 -24.58 9.21
N VAL A 94 -5.70 -25.55 8.90
CA VAL A 94 -4.92 -25.79 7.67
C VAL A 94 -3.61 -24.99 7.48
N SER A 95 -2.62 -25.41 8.27
CA SER A 95 -1.21 -25.70 7.93
C SER A 95 -0.72 -25.46 6.48
N THR A 96 -0.63 -24.20 6.09
CA THR A 96 0.51 -23.67 5.33
C THR A 96 0.65 -22.26 5.85
N GLU A 97 1.73 -21.96 6.58
CA GLU A 97 2.10 -20.60 6.93
C GLU A 97 2.42 -19.89 5.61
N GLU A 98 1.39 -19.52 4.85
CA GLU A 98 1.51 -18.54 3.79
C GLU A 98 1.92 -17.27 4.51
N GLU A 99 3.21 -17.01 4.58
CA GLU A 99 3.76 -15.76 5.12
C GLU A 99 3.04 -14.62 4.43
N GLU A 100 2.12 -13.97 5.15
CA GLU A 100 1.40 -12.82 4.62
C GLU A 100 2.45 -11.80 4.18
N ILE A 101 2.41 -11.41 2.90
CA ILE A 101 3.36 -10.42 2.38
C ILE A 101 3.07 -9.10 3.07
N LYS A 102 3.88 -8.79 4.10
CA LYS A 102 3.81 -7.51 4.81
C LYS A 102 4.46 -6.45 3.96
N ILE A 103 3.63 -5.63 3.33
CA ILE A 103 4.09 -4.47 2.56
C ILE A 103 4.82 -3.52 3.51
N ALA A 104 6.06 -3.17 3.17
CA ALA A 104 6.84 -2.23 3.94
C ALA A 104 6.18 -0.84 3.97
N SER A 105 6.37 -0.13 5.08
CA SER A 105 5.86 1.24 5.23
C SER A 105 6.43 2.15 4.14
N ARG A 106 5.58 3.05 3.61
CA ARG A 106 5.99 4.11 2.68
C ARG A 106 6.84 5.19 3.35
N ILE A 107 6.74 5.31 4.69
CA ILE A 107 7.49 6.24 5.53
C ILE A 107 8.66 5.49 6.14
N THR A 108 9.88 5.97 5.91
CA THR A 108 11.11 5.37 6.44
C THR A 108 11.52 5.97 7.78
N GLU A 109 12.51 5.36 8.45
CA GLU A 109 13.10 5.97 9.65
C GLU A 109 13.75 7.34 9.37
N ALA A 110 14.32 7.52 8.17
CA ALA A 110 14.92 8.78 7.75
C ALA A 110 13.88 9.88 7.56
N ASP A 111 12.65 9.53 7.17
CA ASP A 111 11.51 10.45 7.15
C ASP A 111 11.11 10.89 8.56
N LEU A 112 10.99 9.95 9.49
CA LEU A 112 10.63 10.25 10.88
C LEU A 112 11.67 11.13 11.58
N LYS A 113 12.96 10.85 11.34
CA LYS A 113 14.09 11.60 11.90
C LYS A 113 14.37 12.90 11.13
N ASN A 114 13.69 13.14 10.01
CA ASN A 114 13.98 14.23 9.08
C ASN A 114 15.47 14.32 8.69
N ASP A 115 16.12 13.18 8.45
CA ASP A 115 17.54 13.14 8.09
C ASP A 115 17.76 13.62 6.65
N ILE A 116 18.18 14.88 6.51
CA ILE A 116 18.43 15.53 5.23
C ILE A 116 19.66 14.98 4.48
N LYS A 117 20.52 14.19 5.14
CA LYS A 117 21.71 13.59 4.51
C LYS A 117 21.45 12.20 3.96
N SER A 118 20.39 11.53 4.43
CA SER A 118 20.01 10.21 3.94
C SER A 118 19.31 10.27 2.58
N LEU A 119 19.58 9.28 1.73
CA LEU A 119 18.91 9.07 0.45
C LEU A 119 17.58 8.31 0.60
N ASP A 120 17.34 7.67 1.74
CA ASP A 120 16.13 6.88 2.02
C ASP A 120 14.98 7.73 2.55
N ARG A 121 15.14 9.06 2.57
CA ARG A 121 14.10 10.03 2.94
C ARG A 121 13.24 10.40 1.73
N ALA A 122 11.94 10.54 1.90
CA ALA A 122 10.98 10.98 0.89
C ALA A 122 11.07 10.15 -0.39
N LEU A 123 10.87 8.83 -0.26
CA LEU A 123 10.96 7.87 -1.37
C LEU A 123 10.10 8.24 -2.57
N GLN A 124 8.95 8.91 -2.36
CA GLN A 124 8.03 9.33 -3.41
C GLN A 124 8.43 10.63 -4.14
N ARG A 125 9.51 11.29 -3.73
CA ARG A 125 9.96 12.57 -4.31
C ARG A 125 11.35 12.48 -4.89
N THR A 126 11.64 13.39 -5.83
CA THR A 126 12.99 13.62 -6.32
C THR A 126 13.79 14.39 -5.28
N LEU A 127 14.96 13.87 -4.89
CA LEU A 127 15.90 14.58 -4.04
C LEU A 127 16.99 15.22 -4.90
N TYR A 128 17.49 16.37 -4.46
CA TYR A 128 18.60 17.07 -5.09
C TYR A 128 19.75 17.24 -4.10
N LEU A 129 20.98 17.02 -4.56
CA LEU A 129 22.17 17.24 -3.76
C LEU A 129 22.50 18.73 -3.69
N ILE A 130 22.57 19.28 -2.47
CA ILE A 130 23.01 20.65 -2.21
C ILE A 130 24.21 20.60 -1.26
N VAL A 131 25.22 21.43 -1.54
CA VAL A 131 26.44 21.52 -0.73
C VAL A 131 26.54 22.91 -0.11
N LYS A 132 27.00 22.97 1.14
CA LYS A 132 27.27 24.22 1.86
C LYS A 132 28.74 24.64 1.68
N LYS A 133 28.98 25.80 1.09
CA LYS A 133 30.31 26.43 1.04
C LYS A 133 30.58 27.28 2.30
N PRO A 134 31.85 27.44 2.71
CA PRO A 134 32.23 28.29 3.84
C PRO A 134 32.16 29.77 3.44
N ARG A 135 30.94 30.31 3.31
CA ARG A 135 30.65 31.73 3.00
C ARG A 135 29.48 32.21 3.86
N GLU A 136 29.43 33.51 4.13
CA GLU A 136 28.38 34.11 4.98
C GLU A 136 27.04 34.25 4.24
N SER A 137 27.06 34.69 2.98
CA SER A 137 25.86 34.79 2.13
C SER A 137 25.86 33.73 1.02
N HIS A 138 24.66 33.28 0.62
CA HIS A 138 24.46 32.30 -0.46
C HIS A 138 25.30 31.01 -0.32
N SER A 139 25.40 30.50 0.92
CA SER A 139 26.27 29.36 1.23
C SER A 139 25.80 28.02 0.65
N TRP A 140 24.50 27.87 0.40
CA TRP A 140 23.92 26.66 -0.18
C TRP A 140 23.83 26.76 -1.70
N GLN A 141 24.49 25.84 -2.39
CA GLN A 141 24.50 25.80 -3.84
C GLN A 141 24.67 24.37 -4.37
N PHE A 142 24.36 24.15 -5.63
CA PHE A 142 24.73 22.92 -6.32
C PHE A 142 26.26 22.75 -6.36
N PRO A 143 26.75 21.50 -6.42
CA PRO A 143 28.15 21.21 -6.69
C PRO A 143 28.64 21.96 -7.94
N GLN A 144 29.73 22.70 -7.79
CA GLN A 144 30.35 23.47 -8.86
C GLN A 144 31.85 23.24 -8.81
N GLY A 145 32.44 22.99 -9.98
CA GLY A 145 33.89 22.86 -10.18
C GLY A 145 34.40 23.85 -11.22
N GLY A 146 35.69 24.20 -11.11
CA GLY A 146 36.43 24.78 -12.24
C GLY A 146 36.46 23.79 -13.41
N VAL A 147 36.66 24.30 -14.62
CA VAL A 147 36.86 23.45 -15.80
C VAL A 147 38.25 23.79 -16.31
N GLU A 148 39.13 22.80 -16.38
CA GLU A 148 40.44 22.99 -17.00
C GLU A 148 40.33 22.89 -18.52
N LYS A 149 41.29 23.47 -19.25
CA LYS A 149 41.24 23.55 -20.73
C LYS A 149 41.18 22.19 -21.45
N THR A 150 41.54 21.12 -20.76
CA THR A 150 41.55 19.73 -21.26
C THR A 150 40.33 18.92 -20.85
N GLU A 151 39.42 19.48 -20.04
CA GLU A 151 38.20 18.82 -19.58
C GLU A 151 37.00 19.28 -20.43
N THR A 152 36.19 18.31 -20.89
CA THR A 152 34.97 18.53 -21.67
C THR A 152 33.72 18.38 -20.82
#